data_AF-A0A6N8BLR9-F1
#
_entry.id   AF-A0A6N8BLR9-F1
#
_cell.length_a   1.000
_cell.length_b   1.000
_cell.length_c   1.000
_cell.angle_alpha   90.00
_cell.angle_beta   90.00
_cell.angle_gamma   90.00
#
_symmetry.space_group_name_H-M   'P 1'
#
loop_
_entity.id
_entity.type
_entity.pdbx_description
1 polymer ?
#
loop_
_entity_poly.entity_id
_entity_poly.type
_entity_poly.pdbx_seq_one_letter_code
_entity_poly.pdbx_strand_id
1 'polypeptide(L)'
;MNGDHFSQKVERAFVEIVIERAERKGFKKGEFAAQIWPEMSPKAAASRWTSIRLKASNTGKPQSVSIADAQRMAAVIGKELSYLLAIAAERASGQK
;
A
#
# COMPACT_ATOMS: atom_id res chain seq x y z
N MET A 1 9.90 -21.70 -9.84
CA MET A 1 9.45 -20.28 -9.75
C MET A 1 8.76 -20.07 -8.40
N ASN A 2 9.50 -19.77 -7.33
CA ASN A 2 8.94 -19.57 -5.98
C ASN A 2 9.18 -18.15 -5.41
N GLY A 3 10.01 -17.33 -6.07
CA GLY A 3 10.36 -15.97 -5.63
C GLY A 3 9.22 -14.95 -5.81
N ASP A 4 8.38 -15.14 -6.82
CA ASP A 4 7.23 -14.27 -7.11
C ASP A 4 6.19 -14.29 -5.97
N HIS A 5 6.15 -15.33 -5.15
CA HIS A 5 5.19 -15.42 -4.05
C HIS A 5 5.59 -14.56 -2.84
N PHE A 6 6.87 -14.53 -2.45
CA PHE A 6 7.25 -13.84 -1.23
C PHE A 6 7.23 -12.32 -1.41
N SER A 7 7.82 -11.81 -2.48
CA SER A 7 7.81 -10.37 -2.79
C SER A 7 6.38 -9.81 -2.89
N GLN A 8 5.47 -10.53 -3.55
CA GLN A 8 4.06 -10.15 -3.62
C GLN A 8 3.36 -10.23 -2.26
N LYS A 9 3.68 -11.22 -1.41
CA LYS A 9 3.17 -11.29 -0.04
C LYS A 9 3.64 -10.11 0.81
N VAL A 10 4.91 -9.70 0.70
CA VAL A 10 5.44 -8.52 1.38
C VAL A 10 4.72 -7.26 0.90
N GLU A 11 4.57 -7.08 -0.41
CA GLU A 11 3.85 -5.93 -0.97
C GLU A 11 2.40 -5.88 -0.48
N ARG A 12 1.69 -7.02 -0.44
CA ARG A 12 0.33 -7.07 0.11
C ARG A 12 0.27 -6.76 1.60
N ALA A 13 1.14 -7.36 2.39
CA ALA A 13 1.21 -7.08 3.82
C ALA A 13 1.52 -5.60 4.09
N PHE A 14 2.41 -5.00 3.31
CA PHE A 14 2.70 -3.56 3.37
C PHE A 14 1.44 -2.72 3.12
N VAL A 15 0.73 -2.97 2.01
CA VAL A 15 -0.49 -2.23 1.67
C VAL A 15 -1.56 -2.41 2.75
N GLU A 16 -1.72 -3.61 3.31
CA GLU A 16 -2.66 -3.88 4.41
C GLU A 16 -2.30 -3.10 5.68
N ILE A 17 -1.03 -3.09 6.08
CA ILE A 17 -0.55 -2.28 7.22
C ILE A 17 -0.85 -0.80 7.00
N VAL A 18 -0.64 -0.29 5.79
CA VAL A 18 -0.92 1.10 5.45
C VAL A 18 -2.42 1.39 5.58
N ILE A 19 -3.29 0.51 5.07
CA ILE A 19 -4.75 0.64 5.19
C ILE A 19 -5.15 0.66 6.68
N GLU A 20 -4.74 -0.34 7.46
CA GLU A 20 -5.06 -0.46 8.88
C GLU A 20 -4.66 0.82 9.65
N ARG A 21 -3.45 1.33 9.39
CA ARG A 21 -2.92 2.52 10.08
C ARG A 21 -3.60 3.81 9.61
N ALA A 22 -3.93 3.92 8.33
CA ALA A 22 -4.67 5.06 7.80
C ALA A 22 -6.10 5.11 8.41
N GLU A 23 -6.78 3.97 8.50
CA GLU A 23 -8.11 3.85 9.10
C GLU A 23 -8.08 4.19 10.61
N ARG A 24 -7.06 3.72 11.36
CA ARG A 24 -6.87 4.09 12.77
C ARG A 24 -6.62 5.59 12.99
N LYS A 25 -6.05 6.28 12.01
CA LYS A 25 -5.89 7.74 12.02
C LYS A 25 -7.15 8.50 11.59
N GLY A 26 -8.21 7.79 11.21
CA GLY A 26 -9.47 8.39 10.77
C GLY A 26 -9.47 8.88 9.32
N PHE A 27 -8.48 8.52 8.50
CA PHE A 27 -8.43 8.96 7.12
C PHE A 27 -9.56 8.35 6.29
N LYS A 28 -10.30 9.20 5.57
CA LYS A 28 -11.20 8.73 4.50
C LYS A 28 -10.38 8.31 3.29
N LYS A 29 -10.85 7.31 2.53
CA LYS A 29 -10.11 6.72 1.40
C LYS A 29 -9.62 7.76 0.36
N GLY A 30 -10.48 8.70 -0.01
CA GLY A 30 -10.16 9.74 -1.00
C GLY A 30 -9.20 10.79 -0.45
N GLU A 31 -9.35 11.16 0.82
CA GLU A 31 -8.46 12.09 1.53
C GLU A 31 -7.06 11.50 1.66
N PHE A 32 -6.97 10.25 2.08
CA PHE A 32 -5.70 9.52 2.16
C PHE A 32 -4.99 9.49 0.81
N ALA A 33 -5.72 9.14 -0.25
CA ALA A 33 -5.16 9.09 -1.60
C ALA A 33 -4.65 10.46 -2.06
N ALA A 34 -5.39 11.54 -1.79
CA ALA A 34 -4.99 12.90 -2.13
C ALA A 34 -3.72 13.35 -1.39
N GLN A 35 -3.47 12.86 -0.17
CA GLN A 35 -2.23 13.15 0.55
C GLN A 35 -1.02 12.37 0.01
N ILE A 36 -1.23 11.17 -0.54
CA ILE A 36 -0.14 10.38 -1.16
C ILE A 36 0.30 11.03 -2.47
N TRP A 37 -0.66 11.48 -3.28
CA TRP A 37 -0.42 12.06 -4.61
C TRP A 37 -1.02 13.46 -4.72
N PRO A 38 -0.45 14.47 -4.04
CA PRO A 38 -0.96 15.85 -4.07
C PRO A 38 -0.89 16.49 -5.47
N GLU A 39 -0.04 15.96 -6.35
CA GLU A 39 0.10 16.40 -7.74
C GLU A 39 -1.04 15.89 -8.65
N MET A 40 -1.83 14.91 -8.20
CA MET A 40 -2.91 14.31 -8.97
C MET A 40 -4.26 14.96 -8.62
N SER A 41 -5.21 14.94 -9.56
CA SER A 41 -6.59 15.29 -9.21
C SER A 41 -7.14 14.28 -8.17
N PRO A 42 -8.05 14.71 -7.26
CA PRO A 42 -8.60 13.81 -6.23
C PRO A 42 -9.21 12.52 -6.80
N LYS A 43 -9.87 12.62 -7.96
CA LYS A 43 -10.44 11.46 -8.68
C LYS A 43 -9.35 10.49 -9.16
N ALA A 44 -8.27 11.01 -9.74
CA ALA A 44 -7.18 10.19 -10.24
C ALA A 44 -6.42 9.52 -9.09
N ALA A 45 -6.16 10.24 -7.99
CA ALA A 45 -5.54 9.69 -6.78
C ALA A 45 -6.40 8.56 -6.18
N ALA A 46 -7.71 8.78 -6.03
CA ALA A 46 -8.63 7.77 -5.53
C ALA A 46 -8.70 6.52 -6.42
N SER A 47 -8.67 6.70 -7.75
CA SER A 47 -8.62 5.58 -8.70
C SER A 47 -7.34 4.77 -8.56
N ARG A 48 -6.17 5.42 -8.47
CA ARG A 48 -4.88 4.77 -8.24
C ARG A 48 -4.87 4.00 -6.91
N TRP A 49 -5.37 4.61 -5.84
CA TRP A 49 -5.51 3.95 -4.54
C TRP A 49 -6.39 2.70 -4.63
N THR A 50 -7.47 2.78 -5.39
CA THR A 50 -8.37 1.64 -5.61
C THR A 50 -7.68 0.50 -6.36
N SER A 51 -6.93 0.78 -7.42
CA SER A 51 -6.18 -0.23 -8.19
C SER A 51 -5.07 -0.91 -7.39
N ILE A 52 -4.46 -0.20 -6.44
CA ILE A 52 -3.47 -0.78 -5.51
C ILE A 52 -4.16 -1.68 -4.49
N ARG A 53 -5.38 -1.36 -4.06
CA ARG A 53 -6.10 -2.14 -3.04
C ARG A 53 -6.81 -3.36 -3.61
N LEU A 54 -7.45 -3.21 -4.75
CA LEU A 54 -8.31 -4.21 -5.36
C LEU A 54 -7.60 -4.91 -6.51
N LYS A 55 -7.98 -6.16 -6.77
CA LYS A 55 -7.54 -6.88 -7.95
C LYS A 55 -8.07 -6.17 -9.19
N ALA A 56 -7.20 -5.92 -10.18
CA ALA A 56 -7.66 -5.42 -11.47
C ALA A 56 -8.53 -6.49 -12.14
N SER A 57 -9.68 -6.09 -12.69
CA SER A 57 -10.65 -6.99 -13.33
C SER A 57 -10.06 -7.81 -14.48
N ASN A 58 -9.05 -7.26 -15.17
CA ASN A 58 -8.52 -7.84 -16.41
C ASN A 58 -7.32 -8.76 -16.17
N THR A 59 -6.61 -8.61 -15.05
CA THR A 59 -5.39 -9.40 -14.74
C THR A 59 -5.53 -10.25 -13.48
N GLY A 60 -6.57 -10.02 -12.68
CA GLY A 60 -6.80 -10.69 -11.40
C GLY A 60 -5.77 -10.34 -10.31
N LYS A 61 -4.82 -9.44 -10.57
CA LYS A 61 -3.76 -9.03 -9.65
C LYS A 61 -3.94 -7.55 -9.26
N PRO A 62 -3.71 -7.18 -7.99
CA PRO A 62 -3.61 -5.77 -7.63
C PRO A 62 -2.45 -5.10 -8.35
N GLN A 63 -2.52 -3.79 -8.55
CA GLN A 63 -1.41 -3.02 -9.11
C GLN A 63 -0.23 -2.98 -8.12
N SER A 64 0.98 -3.21 -8.62
CA SER A 64 2.21 -3.12 -7.83
C SER A 64 2.47 -1.71 -7.32
N VAL A 65 3.16 -1.61 -6.19
CA VAL A 65 3.50 -0.35 -5.53
C VAL A 65 4.96 -0.02 -5.81
N SER A 66 5.21 1.13 -6.42
CA SER A 66 6.59 1.62 -6.59
C SER A 66 7.19 2.03 -5.25
N ILE A 67 8.52 1.98 -5.10
CA ILE A 67 9.20 2.44 -3.87
C ILE A 67 8.85 3.91 -3.56
N ALA A 68 8.74 4.75 -4.59
CA ALA A 68 8.36 6.14 -4.42
C ALA A 68 6.93 6.30 -3.86
N ASP A 69 5.98 5.48 -4.31
CA ASP A 69 4.62 5.48 -3.75
C ASP A 69 4.61 4.92 -2.33
N ALA A 70 5.38 3.85 -2.06
CA ALA A 70 5.50 3.26 -0.74
C ALA A 70 6.07 4.25 0.28
N GLN A 71 7.08 5.03 -0.10
CA GLN A 71 7.65 6.09 0.73
C GLN A 71 6.61 7.16 1.07
N ARG A 72 5.82 7.60 0.08
CA ARG A 72 4.74 8.58 0.30
C ARG A 72 3.65 8.03 1.21
N MET A 73 3.21 6.79 1.00
CA MET A 73 2.23 6.12 1.86
C MET A 73 2.70 6.08 3.32
N ALA A 74 3.96 5.72 3.54
CA ALA A 74 4.58 5.68 4.85
C ALA A 74 4.60 7.07 5.51
N ALA A 75 4.98 8.10 4.76
CA ALA A 75 5.01 9.48 5.21
C ALA A 75 3.63 9.99 5.65
N VAL A 76 2.56 9.73 4.89
CA VAL A 76 1.19 10.14 5.24
C VAL A 76 0.74 9.52 6.57
N ILE A 77 1.09 8.25 6.82
CA ILE A 77 0.80 7.61 8.11
C ILE A 77 1.85 7.93 9.19
N GLY A 78 2.82 8.79 8.92
CA GLY A 78 3.85 9.24 9.87
C GLY A 78 4.76 8.10 10.33
N LYS A 79 5.23 7.26 9.41
CA LYS A 79 6.10 6.12 9.68
C LYS A 79 7.21 6.02 8.64
N GLU A 80 8.33 5.43 9.05
CA GLU A 80 9.44 5.10 8.15
C GLU A 80 9.10 3.90 7.27
N LEU A 81 9.46 3.96 5.97
CA LEU A 81 9.23 2.87 5.04
C LEU A 81 9.96 1.59 5.46
N SER A 82 11.23 1.70 5.88
CA SER A 82 12.04 0.56 6.33
C SER A 82 11.38 -0.23 7.46
N TYR A 83 10.80 0.48 8.43
CA TYR A 83 10.05 -0.13 9.53
C TYR A 83 8.80 -0.87 9.04
N LEU A 84 8.04 -0.28 8.11
CA LEU A 84 6.85 -0.93 7.55
C LEU A 84 7.21 -2.18 6.72
N LEU A 85 8.32 -2.13 5.98
CA LEU A 85 8.80 -3.27 5.19
C LEU A 85 9.29 -4.42 6.07
N ALA A 86 9.95 -4.12 7.20
CA ALA A 86 10.34 -5.15 8.18
C ALA A 86 9.11 -5.91 8.71
N ILE A 87 8.09 -5.19 9.19
CA ILE A 87 6.83 -5.79 9.67
C ILE A 87 6.11 -6.55 8.55
N ALA A 88 6.11 -6.01 7.33
CA ALA A 88 5.50 -6.67 6.18
C ALA A 88 6.21 -7.99 5.83
N ALA A 89 7.54 -8.03 5.94
CA ALA A 89 8.33 -9.25 5.73
C ALA A 89 8.07 -10.31 6.81
N GLU A 90 7.97 -9.92 8.07
CA GLU A 90 7.60 -10.81 9.19
C GLU A 90 6.21 -11.41 8.96
N ARG A 91 5.20 -10.57 8.68
CA ARG A 91 3.83 -11.02 8.35
C ARG A 91 3.81 -11.97 7.15
N ALA A 92 4.55 -11.65 6.09
CA ALA A 92 4.62 -12.46 4.88
C ALA A 92 5.30 -13.82 5.10
N SER A 93 6.21 -13.90 6.08
CA SER A 93 6.91 -15.12 6.49
C SER A 93 6.08 -16.01 7.42
N GLY A 94 4.91 -15.54 7.88
CA GLY A 94 4.05 -16.25 8.82
C GLY A 94 4.56 -16.24 10.26
N GLN A 95 5.56 -15.41 10.56
CA GLN A 95 6.02 -15.17 11.92
C GLN A 95 5.03 -14.19 12.58
N LYS A 96 4.29 -14.69 13.57
CA LYS A 96 3.34 -13.91 14.38
C LYS A 96 4.00 -13.41 15.65
#